data_AF-A0AAU9UQJ1-F1
#
_entry.id   AF-A0AAU9UQJ1-F1
#
_cell.length_a   1.000
_cell.length_b   1.000
_cell.length_c   1.000
_cell.angle_alpha   90.00
_cell.angle_beta   90.00
_cell.angle_gamma   90.00
#
_symmetry.space_group_name_H-M   'P 1'
#
loop_
_entity.id
_entity.type
_entity.pdbx_description
1 polymer ?
#
loop_
_entity_poly.entity_id
_entity_poly.type
_entity_poly.pdbx_seq_one_letter_code
_entity_poly.pdbx_strand_id
1 'polypeptide(L)'
;MSPSFRILLAFALLHQLIIAGAKTNTKATNGPSCQNFSQGVTFNDTDAVGVWHLLHFKTEKTKGSGDPHCVEFTSVGEQEVKDLQERIGKFIENLNWETLSLKMQIPCKSVNPNKTRDYYLERLENNGSYRTLQMPPPSAKLDLAEFNRYPMRLKIVENQYLAMMDCHEKFVFLLGKQPPEGKEIDDRLKKMIEAYWPEE
;
A
#
# COMPACT_ATOMS: atom_id res chain seq x y z
N MET A 1 -63.45 -9.59 24.92
CA MET A 1 -62.03 -9.62 24.52
C MET A 1 -61.70 -8.29 23.87
N SER A 2 -60.94 -7.44 24.57
CA SER A 2 -60.84 -5.99 24.34
C SER A 2 -59.83 -5.64 23.23
N PRO A 3 -60.07 -4.62 22.39
CA PRO A 3 -59.38 -4.38 21.11
C PRO A 3 -57.98 -3.75 21.25
N SER A 4 -57.42 -3.71 22.46
CA SER A 4 -56.23 -2.93 22.79
C SER A 4 -54.89 -3.60 22.44
N PHE A 5 -54.89 -4.83 21.92
CA PHE A 5 -53.65 -5.58 21.64
C PHE A 5 -53.20 -5.59 20.18
N ARG A 6 -53.95 -4.96 19.25
CA ARG A 6 -53.58 -4.93 17.83
C ARG A 6 -52.86 -3.67 17.36
N ILE A 7 -52.73 -2.66 18.21
CA ILE A 7 -52.15 -1.36 17.84
C ILE A 7 -50.64 -1.27 18.14
N LEU A 8 -50.10 -2.16 18.98
CA LEU A 8 -48.68 -2.15 19.34
C LEU A 8 -47.77 -2.91 18.35
N LEU A 9 -48.31 -3.72 17.44
CA LEU A 9 -47.50 -4.36 16.38
C LEU A 9 -47.34 -3.50 15.11
N ALA A 10 -48.12 -2.43 14.96
CA ALA A 10 -48.04 -1.57 13.76
C ALA A 10 -46.87 -0.55 13.83
N PHE A 11 -46.35 -0.24 15.02
CA PHE A 11 -45.23 0.70 15.19
C PHE A 11 -43.83 0.04 15.11
N ALA A 12 -43.74 -1.28 15.27
CA ALA A 12 -42.47 -2.01 15.11
C ALA A 12 -42.09 -2.23 13.64
N LEU A 13 -43.06 -2.19 12.72
CA LEU A 13 -42.84 -2.36 11.28
C LEU A 13 -42.62 -1.04 10.52
N LEU A 14 -42.87 0.12 11.14
CA LEU A 14 -42.68 1.43 10.49
C LEU A 14 -41.27 2.02 10.68
N HIS A 15 -40.44 1.48 11.58
CA HIS A 15 -39.04 1.87 11.72
C HIS A 15 -38.08 1.09 10.81
N GLN A 16 -38.57 0.11 10.04
CA GLN A 16 -37.75 -0.63 9.08
C GLN A 16 -37.92 -0.17 7.61
N LEU A 17 -38.66 0.92 7.38
CA LEU A 17 -38.96 1.43 6.03
C LEU A 17 -38.28 2.76 5.67
N ILE A 18 -37.33 3.22 6.48
CA ILE A 18 -36.40 4.32 6.12
C ILE A 18 -34.96 3.77 6.08
N ILE A 19 -34.77 2.62 5.45
CA ILE A 19 -33.52 2.33 4.73
C ILE A 19 -33.93 1.85 3.33
N ALA A 20 -34.85 2.60 2.72
CA ALA A 20 -35.05 2.55 1.29
C ALA A 20 -33.73 3.01 0.68
N GLY A 21 -33.00 2.06 0.10
CA GLY A 21 -31.73 2.27 -0.53
C GLY A 21 -31.78 3.49 -1.42
N ALA A 22 -31.06 4.53 -1.02
CA ALA A 22 -30.51 5.46 -1.96
C ALA A 22 -29.56 4.63 -2.84
N LYS A 23 -30.10 4.09 -3.94
CA LYS A 23 -29.33 3.83 -5.15
C LYS A 23 -28.79 5.19 -5.60
N THR A 24 -27.75 5.66 -4.93
CA THR A 24 -26.82 6.59 -5.55
C THR A 24 -26.16 5.80 -6.66
N ASN A 25 -26.73 5.89 -7.85
CA ASN A 25 -26.02 5.73 -9.11
C ASN A 25 -24.98 6.85 -9.25
N THR A 26 -24.10 6.99 -8.27
CA THR A 26 -22.78 7.53 -8.51
C THR A 26 -22.01 6.38 -9.12
N LYS A 27 -21.86 6.39 -10.45
CA LYS A 27 -20.66 5.84 -11.06
C LYS A 27 -19.51 6.36 -10.22
N ALA A 28 -18.92 5.54 -9.36
CA ALA A 28 -17.72 5.91 -8.63
C ALA A 28 -16.61 5.92 -9.67
N THR A 29 -16.42 7.08 -10.30
CA THR A 29 -15.35 7.38 -11.25
C THR A 29 -13.96 7.41 -10.60
N ASN A 30 -13.85 7.03 -9.32
CA ASN A 30 -12.65 7.26 -8.54
C ASN A 30 -12.18 5.92 -8.00
N GLY A 31 -11.06 5.42 -8.53
CA GLY A 31 -10.27 4.36 -7.90
C GLY A 31 -9.88 4.72 -6.46
N PRO A 32 -9.18 3.82 -5.76
CA PRO A 32 -8.80 4.07 -4.37
C PRO A 32 -7.96 5.36 -4.24
N SER A 33 -8.37 6.25 -3.33
CA SER A 33 -7.56 7.42 -2.96
C SER A 33 -6.54 7.05 -1.89
N CYS A 34 -5.44 7.81 -1.80
CA CYS A 34 -4.43 7.60 -0.77
C CYS A 34 -5.02 7.63 0.65
N GLN A 35 -6.05 8.46 0.87
CA GLN A 35 -6.71 8.64 2.15
C GLN A 35 -7.54 7.43 2.54
N ASN A 36 -8.18 6.76 1.58
CA ASN A 36 -9.16 5.71 1.85
C ASN A 36 -8.59 4.29 1.65
N PHE A 37 -7.44 4.16 0.99
CA PHE A 37 -6.85 2.86 0.62
C PHE A 37 -6.68 1.90 1.81
N SER A 38 -6.21 2.43 2.94
CA SER A 38 -5.94 1.70 4.19
C SER A 38 -7.01 1.93 5.27
N GLN A 39 -8.09 2.65 4.96
CA GLN A 39 -9.06 3.05 5.97
C GLN A 39 -9.79 1.83 6.57
N GLY A 40 -9.89 1.80 7.89
CA GLY A 40 -10.59 0.73 8.62
C GLY A 40 -9.84 -0.60 8.69
N VAL A 41 -8.56 -0.63 8.28
CA VAL A 41 -7.70 -1.81 8.34
C VAL A 41 -6.65 -1.61 9.42
N THR A 42 -6.36 -2.66 10.20
CA THR A 42 -5.14 -2.72 11.02
C THR A 42 -4.07 -3.45 10.23
N PHE A 43 -2.87 -2.88 10.16
CA PHE A 43 -1.75 -3.47 9.42
C PHE A 43 -0.59 -3.72 10.35
N ASN A 44 -0.02 -4.92 10.30
CA ASN A 44 1.20 -5.25 11.02
C ASN A 44 2.39 -5.25 10.06
N ASP A 45 3.46 -4.55 10.44
CA ASP A 45 4.69 -4.47 9.64
C ASP A 45 5.25 -5.86 9.29
N THR A 46 5.07 -6.86 10.17
CA THR A 46 5.49 -8.24 9.92
C THR A 46 4.80 -8.88 8.72
N ASP A 47 3.58 -8.46 8.39
CA ASP A 47 2.83 -8.99 7.25
C ASP A 47 3.46 -8.54 5.92
N ALA A 48 4.13 -7.38 5.92
CA ALA A 48 4.86 -6.87 4.76
C ALA A 48 6.19 -7.60 4.55
N VAL A 49 6.83 -8.09 5.61
CA VAL A 49 8.20 -8.61 5.55
C VAL A 49 8.34 -9.78 4.55
N GLY A 50 9.42 -9.73 3.78
CA GLY A 50 9.78 -10.72 2.76
C GLY A 50 9.74 -10.17 1.34
N VAL A 51 9.89 -11.08 0.39
CA VAL A 51 9.93 -10.77 -1.04
C VAL A 51 8.52 -10.84 -1.64
N TRP A 52 8.21 -9.87 -2.48
CA TRP A 52 6.95 -9.73 -3.19
C TRP A 52 7.21 -9.45 -4.66
N HIS A 53 6.36 -9.99 -5.53
CA HIS A 53 6.50 -9.94 -6.97
C HIS A 53 5.31 -9.25 -7.62
N LEU A 54 5.56 -8.37 -8.58
CA LEU A 54 4.51 -7.65 -9.27
C LEU A 54 3.68 -8.61 -10.15
N LEU A 55 2.37 -8.68 -9.91
CA LEU A 55 1.49 -9.66 -10.58
C LEU A 55 0.96 -9.18 -11.94
N HIS A 56 0.91 -7.87 -12.18
CA HIS A 56 0.33 -7.29 -13.40
C HIS A 56 1.36 -7.00 -14.51
N PHE A 57 2.63 -7.40 -14.34
CA PHE A 57 3.69 -7.06 -15.31
C PHE A 57 3.66 -7.96 -16.57
N LYS A 58 2.59 -7.86 -17.37
CA LYS A 58 2.54 -8.46 -18.72
C LYS A 58 2.60 -7.42 -19.84
N THR A 59 2.46 -6.12 -19.53
CA THR A 59 2.11 -5.08 -20.51
C THR A 59 3.21 -4.09 -20.90
N GLU A 60 4.40 -4.09 -20.32
CA GLU A 60 5.46 -3.13 -20.70
C GLU A 60 6.69 -3.77 -21.37
N LYS A 61 6.49 -4.47 -22.49
CA LYS A 61 7.62 -4.79 -23.40
C LYS A 61 8.04 -3.61 -24.29
N THR A 62 7.26 -2.52 -24.34
CA THR A 62 7.42 -1.47 -25.36
C THR A 62 7.92 -0.11 -24.85
N LYS A 63 8.10 0.10 -23.53
CA LYS A 63 8.46 1.42 -22.96
C LYS A 63 9.68 1.42 -22.01
N GLY A 64 10.64 0.53 -22.21
CA GLY A 64 11.99 0.71 -21.65
C GLY A 64 12.13 0.64 -20.11
N SER A 65 11.11 0.18 -19.38
CA SER A 65 11.19 -0.12 -17.94
C SER A 65 11.81 -1.50 -17.73
N GLY A 66 13.13 -1.61 -17.92
CA GLY A 66 13.87 -2.83 -17.66
C GLY A 66 14.08 -3.05 -16.16
N ASP A 67 13.17 -3.80 -15.54
CA ASP A 67 13.14 -4.30 -14.14
C ASP A 67 12.94 -3.25 -13.01
N PRO A 68 11.88 -3.42 -12.18
CA PRO A 68 11.97 -4.37 -11.06
C PRO A 68 10.70 -5.23 -10.86
N HIS A 69 10.78 -6.54 -11.11
CA HIS A 69 9.65 -7.46 -10.87
C HIS A 69 9.45 -7.89 -9.42
N CYS A 70 10.26 -7.36 -8.49
CA CYS A 70 10.12 -7.70 -7.10
C CYS A 70 10.53 -6.55 -6.17
N VAL A 71 9.89 -6.56 -5.00
CA VAL A 71 10.10 -5.64 -3.89
C VAL A 71 10.38 -6.49 -2.65
N GLU A 72 11.41 -6.13 -1.90
CA GLU A 72 11.76 -6.82 -0.65
C GLU A 72 11.55 -5.88 0.53
N PHE A 73 10.80 -6.32 1.54
CA PHE A 73 10.63 -5.60 2.79
C PHE A 73 11.36 -6.32 3.92
N THR A 74 12.13 -5.57 4.70
CA THR A 74 12.79 -6.05 5.92
C THR A 74 12.45 -5.13 7.08
N SER A 75 12.41 -5.67 8.30
CA SER A 75 12.31 -4.85 9.50
C SER A 75 13.59 -4.04 9.71
N VAL A 76 13.45 -2.80 10.17
CA VAL A 76 14.59 -1.95 10.55
C VAL A 76 14.87 -2.14 12.03
N GLY A 77 16.11 -2.51 12.36
CA GLY A 77 16.55 -2.69 13.74
C GLY A 77 17.02 -1.39 14.39
N GLU A 78 17.07 -1.35 15.73
CA GLU A 78 17.50 -0.17 16.49
C GLU A 78 18.89 0.33 16.09
N GLN A 79 19.84 -0.58 15.81
CA GLN A 79 21.18 -0.18 15.39
C GLN A 79 21.17 0.49 14.02
N GLU A 80 20.39 -0.03 13.07
CA GLU A 80 20.26 0.57 11.74
C GLU A 80 19.61 1.96 11.82
N VAL A 81 18.60 2.15 12.69
CA VAL A 81 18.02 3.47 12.97
C VAL A 81 19.08 4.45 13.47
N LYS A 82 19.89 4.05 14.45
CA LYS A 82 20.96 4.90 15.01
C LYS A 82 21.99 5.27 13.94
N ASP A 83 22.46 4.30 13.18
CA ASP A 83 23.46 4.50 12.12
C ASP A 83 22.93 5.47 11.04
N LEU A 84 21.64 5.35 10.68
CA LEU A 84 20.99 6.28 9.75
C LEU A 84 20.88 7.68 10.35
N GLN A 85 20.41 7.79 11.59
CA GLN A 85 20.24 9.08 12.25
C GLN A 85 21.57 9.84 12.36
N GLU A 86 22.66 9.16 12.70
CA GLU A 86 24.00 9.75 12.76
C GLU A 86 24.49 10.20 11.38
N ARG A 87 24.27 9.37 10.35
CA ARG A 87 24.78 9.63 8.99
C ARG A 87 24.01 10.72 8.27
N ILE A 88 22.68 10.69 8.34
CA ILE A 88 21.81 11.53 7.51
C ILE A 88 20.87 12.44 8.30
N GLY A 89 20.78 12.31 9.63
CA GLY A 89 19.75 13.00 10.41
C GLY A 89 19.74 14.51 10.30
N LYS A 90 20.91 15.13 10.13
CA LYS A 90 21.03 16.58 9.89
C LYS A 90 20.47 17.06 8.54
N PHE A 91 20.22 16.14 7.61
CA PHE A 91 19.68 16.43 6.29
C PHE A 91 18.19 16.07 6.15
N ILE A 92 17.58 15.43 7.15
CA ILE A 92 16.17 15.03 7.11
C ILE A 92 15.39 15.81 8.15
N GLU A 93 14.57 16.75 7.70
CA GLU A 93 13.65 17.45 8.57
C GLU A 93 12.39 16.60 8.86
N ASN A 94 11.86 16.68 10.09
CA ASN A 94 10.56 16.12 10.44
C ASN A 94 10.39 14.62 10.16
N LEU A 95 11.43 13.81 10.40
CA LEU A 95 11.35 12.35 10.38
C LEU A 95 11.28 11.83 11.81
N ASN A 96 10.27 11.02 12.11
CA ASN A 96 10.18 10.30 13.38
C ASN A 96 10.95 8.97 13.30
N TRP A 97 12.20 9.01 13.75
CA TRP A 97 13.13 7.87 13.77
C TRP A 97 12.61 6.67 14.57
N GLU A 98 11.82 6.89 15.62
CA GLU A 98 11.26 5.81 16.46
C GLU A 98 10.20 4.98 15.71
N THR A 99 9.64 5.53 14.65
CA THR A 99 8.60 4.88 13.82
C THR A 99 9.12 4.37 12.49
N LEU A 100 10.43 4.49 12.24
CA LEU A 100 11.10 3.91 11.08
C LEU A 100 11.17 2.40 11.28
N SER A 101 10.28 1.67 10.61
CA SER A 101 9.96 0.27 10.96
C SER A 101 10.27 -0.73 9.85
N LEU A 102 10.15 -0.28 8.60
CA LEU A 102 10.39 -1.11 7.42
C LEU A 102 11.42 -0.47 6.51
N LYS A 103 12.21 -1.32 5.87
CA LYS A 103 13.07 -0.98 4.75
C LYS A 103 12.55 -1.72 3.54
N MET A 104 12.33 -1.00 2.46
CA MET A 104 11.87 -1.48 1.18
C MET A 104 13.01 -1.37 0.17
N GLN A 105 13.27 -2.45 -0.56
CA GLN A 105 14.35 -2.53 -1.55
C GLN A 105 13.79 -2.86 -2.93
N ILE A 106 14.14 -2.04 -3.93
CA ILE A 106 13.65 -2.17 -5.31
C ILE A 106 14.81 -2.00 -6.32
N PRO A 107 15.07 -3.00 -7.20
CA PRO A 107 14.58 -4.38 -7.10
C PRO A 107 15.04 -5.07 -5.82
N CYS A 108 14.58 -6.28 -5.54
CA CYS A 108 15.09 -7.06 -4.41
C CYS A 108 16.61 -7.19 -4.48
N LYS A 109 17.25 -7.25 -3.30
CA LYS A 109 18.71 -7.26 -3.18
C LYS A 109 19.36 -8.45 -3.89
N SER A 110 18.67 -9.59 -3.93
CA SER A 110 19.12 -10.82 -4.59
C SER A 110 19.26 -10.71 -6.11
N VAL A 111 18.56 -9.77 -6.76
CA VAL A 111 18.59 -9.61 -8.22
C VAL A 111 19.83 -8.85 -8.65
N ASN A 112 20.06 -7.67 -8.07
CA ASN A 112 21.24 -6.87 -8.34
C ASN A 112 21.53 -5.89 -7.20
N PRO A 113 22.48 -6.20 -6.29
CA PRO A 113 22.75 -5.36 -5.13
C PRO A 113 23.27 -3.97 -5.52
N ASN A 114 23.90 -3.83 -6.69
CA ASN A 114 24.48 -2.56 -7.14
C ASN A 114 23.46 -1.61 -7.79
N LYS A 115 22.24 -2.09 -8.07
CA LYS A 115 21.15 -1.29 -8.67
C LYS A 115 19.94 -1.16 -7.76
N THR A 116 20.02 -1.70 -6.54
CA THR A 116 18.94 -1.67 -5.57
C THR A 116 18.82 -0.26 -4.98
N ARG A 117 17.59 0.26 -4.97
CA ARG A 117 17.22 1.48 -4.26
C ARG A 117 16.65 1.12 -2.90
N ASP A 118 17.13 1.80 -1.87
CA ASP A 118 16.65 1.64 -0.51
C ASP A 118 15.64 2.75 -0.19
N TYR A 119 14.48 2.35 0.31
CA TYR A 119 13.46 3.24 0.84
C TYR A 119 13.18 2.84 2.29
N TYR A 120 13.41 3.73 3.24
CA TYR A 120 12.98 3.49 4.62
C TYR A 120 11.56 4.01 4.82
N LEU A 121 10.75 3.30 5.60
CA LEU A 121 9.34 3.61 5.79
C LEU A 121 9.09 4.05 7.23
N GLU A 122 8.76 5.31 7.38
CA GLU A 122 8.26 5.91 8.61
C GLU A 122 6.77 5.57 8.75
N ARG A 123 6.40 4.81 9.77
CA ARG A 123 5.01 4.47 10.05
C ARG A 123 4.29 5.70 10.62
N LEU A 124 3.23 6.14 9.93
CA LEU A 124 2.42 7.28 10.35
C LEU A 124 1.23 6.83 11.21
N GLU A 125 0.63 5.70 10.86
CA GLU A 125 -0.56 5.15 11.51
C GLU A 125 -0.50 3.60 11.46
N ASN A 126 -1.18 2.92 12.38
CA ASN A 126 -1.22 1.45 12.46
C ASN A 126 -2.17 0.79 11.43
N ASN A 127 -2.36 1.44 10.29
CA ASN A 127 -3.24 0.99 9.19
C ASN A 127 -2.48 0.73 7.89
N GLY A 128 -1.14 0.76 7.94
CA GLY A 128 -0.30 0.61 6.75
C GLY A 128 -0.03 1.95 6.07
N SER A 129 -0.21 3.07 6.78
CA SER A 129 0.21 4.39 6.34
C SER A 129 1.69 4.61 6.60
N TYR A 130 2.45 4.89 5.55
CA TYR A 130 3.87 5.21 5.65
C TYR A 130 4.21 6.49 4.92
N ARG A 131 5.32 7.08 5.33
CA ARG A 131 6.08 8.03 4.52
C ARG A 131 7.42 7.40 4.18
N THR A 132 7.74 7.36 2.91
CA THR A 132 9.03 6.83 2.44
C THR A 132 10.14 7.85 2.72
N LEU A 133 11.36 7.34 2.83
CA LEU A 133 12.61 8.06 2.80
C LEU A 133 13.50 7.35 1.77
N GLN A 134 13.58 7.91 0.58
CA GLN A 134 14.45 7.38 -0.46
C GLN A 134 15.90 7.70 -0.13
N MET A 135 16.74 6.68 -0.11
CA MET A 135 18.18 6.87 0.04
C MET A 135 18.79 7.31 -1.29
N PRO A 136 19.60 8.39 -1.29
CA PRO A 136 20.35 8.75 -2.47
C PRO A 136 21.45 7.70 -2.74
N PRO A 137 21.94 7.59 -3.97
CA PRO A 137 23.07 6.72 -4.30
C PRO A 137 24.29 7.01 -3.40
N PRO A 138 25.14 6.01 -3.08
CA PRO A 138 26.32 6.23 -2.23
C PRO A 138 27.30 7.28 -2.75
N SER A 139 27.28 7.55 -4.07
CA SER A 139 28.10 8.57 -4.72
C SER A 139 27.51 9.99 -4.66
N ALA A 140 26.28 10.15 -4.18
CA ALA A 140 25.61 11.45 -4.12
C ALA A 140 26.24 12.32 -3.03
N LYS A 141 26.33 13.62 -3.31
CA LYS A 141 26.73 14.60 -2.29
C LYS A 141 25.50 14.87 -1.42
N LEU A 142 25.55 14.46 -0.16
CA LEU A 142 24.42 14.64 0.76
C LEU A 142 24.11 16.12 0.99
N ASP A 143 22.92 16.53 0.56
CA ASP A 143 22.29 17.80 0.89
C ASP A 143 20.79 17.60 1.15
N LEU A 144 20.08 18.66 1.54
CA LEU A 144 18.64 18.59 1.88
C LEU A 144 17.76 18.19 0.68
N ALA A 145 18.15 18.54 -0.55
CA ALA A 145 17.34 18.34 -1.75
C ALA A 145 17.40 16.90 -2.28
N GLU A 146 18.40 16.12 -1.87
CA GLU A 146 18.59 14.73 -2.31
C GLU A 146 17.61 13.75 -1.64
N PHE A 147 16.95 14.14 -0.56
CA PHE A 147 16.07 13.25 0.20
C PHE A 147 14.61 13.44 -0.16
N ASN A 148 14.10 12.51 -0.95
CA ASN A 148 12.70 12.48 -1.36
C ASN A 148 11.87 11.63 -0.40
N ARG A 149 10.69 12.14 -0.05
CA ARG A 149 9.74 11.50 0.86
C ARG A 149 8.34 11.51 0.28
N TYR A 150 7.75 10.34 0.10
CA TYR A 150 6.45 10.19 -0.52
C TYR A 150 5.49 9.43 0.40
N PRO A 151 4.20 9.79 0.44
CA PRO A 151 3.21 8.99 1.14
C PRO A 151 3.02 7.65 0.42
N MET A 152 2.93 6.58 1.20
CA MET A 152 2.75 5.22 0.70
C MET A 152 1.75 4.49 1.57
N ARG A 153 0.89 3.66 0.96
CA ARG A 153 -0.05 2.81 1.71
C ARG A 153 0.20 1.34 1.40
N LEU A 154 0.24 0.52 2.45
CA LEU A 154 0.32 -0.93 2.36
C LEU A 154 -0.97 -1.56 2.88
N LYS A 155 -1.40 -2.65 2.24
CA LYS A 155 -2.58 -3.41 2.66
C LYS A 155 -2.44 -4.87 2.27
N ILE A 156 -2.73 -5.77 3.20
CA ILE A 156 -2.89 -7.19 2.88
C ILE A 156 -4.27 -7.41 2.26
N VAL A 157 -4.30 -8.09 1.12
CA VAL A 157 -5.51 -8.43 0.38
C VAL A 157 -5.65 -9.94 0.33
N GLU A 158 -6.81 -10.42 0.77
CA GLU A 158 -7.15 -11.86 0.83
C GLU A 158 -6.12 -12.73 1.57
N ASN A 159 -5.35 -12.16 2.50
CA ASN A 159 -4.27 -12.84 3.23
C ASN A 159 -3.17 -13.46 2.34
N GLN A 160 -3.10 -13.07 1.06
CA GLN A 160 -2.21 -13.69 0.07
C GLN A 160 -1.40 -12.66 -0.71
N TYR A 161 -1.93 -11.45 -0.86
CA TYR A 161 -1.35 -10.40 -1.68
C TYR A 161 -1.03 -9.18 -0.85
N LEU A 162 0.01 -8.47 -1.25
CA LEU A 162 0.33 -7.15 -0.75
C LEU A 162 -0.08 -6.13 -1.81
N ALA A 163 -1.05 -5.30 -1.48
CA ALA A 163 -1.36 -4.12 -2.26
C ALA A 163 -0.52 -2.95 -1.73
N MET A 164 0.23 -2.31 -2.63
CA MET A 164 1.09 -1.17 -2.34
C MET A 164 0.64 0.01 -3.20
N MET A 165 0.25 1.11 -2.57
CA MET A 165 -0.09 2.34 -3.26
C MET A 165 1.01 3.37 -3.09
N ASP A 166 1.57 3.84 -4.21
CA ASP A 166 2.35 5.06 -4.25
C ASP A 166 1.37 6.25 -4.36
N CYS A 167 1.28 7.06 -3.31
CA CYS A 167 0.34 8.17 -3.29
C CYS A 167 0.81 9.39 -4.10
N HIS A 168 2.09 9.47 -4.47
CA HIS A 168 2.62 10.52 -5.33
C HIS A 168 2.14 10.30 -6.77
N GLU A 169 2.41 9.10 -7.29
CA GLU A 169 2.04 8.73 -8.66
C GLU A 169 0.59 8.22 -8.78
N LYS A 170 -0.08 7.99 -7.64
CA LYS A 170 -1.45 7.45 -7.54
C LYS A 170 -1.61 6.07 -8.20
N PHE A 171 -0.53 5.28 -8.21
CA PHE A 171 -0.54 3.92 -8.74
C PHE A 171 -0.65 2.89 -7.62
N VAL A 172 -1.43 1.84 -7.86
CA VAL A 172 -1.53 0.67 -6.99
C VAL A 172 -0.86 -0.51 -7.65
N PHE A 173 0.07 -1.12 -6.93
CA PHE A 173 0.72 -2.37 -7.29
C PHE A 173 0.10 -3.50 -6.46
N LEU A 174 -0.35 -4.55 -7.12
CA LEU A 174 -0.72 -5.80 -6.46
C LEU A 174 0.43 -6.80 -6.59
N LEU A 175 0.96 -7.21 -5.44
CA LEU A 175 2.15 -8.04 -5.34
C LEU A 175 1.81 -9.40 -4.73
N GLY A 176 2.41 -10.47 -5.24
CA GLY A 176 2.27 -11.83 -4.72
C GLY A 176 3.59 -12.38 -4.19
N LYS A 177 3.53 -13.41 -3.34
CA LYS A 177 4.74 -14.07 -2.80
C LYS A 177 5.52 -14.88 -3.85
N GLN A 178 4.88 -15.24 -4.96
CA GLN A 178 5.50 -15.98 -6.06
C GLN A 178 5.54 -15.11 -7.33
N PRO A 179 6.60 -15.21 -8.14
CA PRO A 179 6.65 -14.53 -9.43
C PRO A 179 5.58 -15.09 -10.37
N PRO A 180 5.02 -14.25 -11.27
CA PRO A 180 4.06 -14.72 -12.26
C PRO A 180 4.72 -15.73 -13.22
N GLU A 181 4.13 -16.92 -13.38
CA GLU A 181 4.66 -18.00 -14.24
C GLU A 181 4.47 -17.75 -15.75
N GLY A 182 4.21 -16.51 -16.17
CA GLY A 182 3.90 -16.16 -17.57
C GLY A 182 2.54 -16.67 -18.08
N LYS A 183 1.78 -17.40 -17.25
CA LYS A 183 0.39 -17.82 -17.51
C LYS A 183 -0.56 -16.62 -17.46
N GLU A 184 -1.74 -16.73 -18.06
CA GLU A 184 -2.78 -15.72 -17.82
C GLU A 184 -3.13 -15.70 -16.33
N ILE A 185 -3.27 -14.50 -15.79
CA ILE A 185 -3.81 -14.32 -14.44
C ILE A 185 -5.25 -14.84 -14.45
N ASP A 186 -5.66 -15.53 -13.39
CA ASP A 186 -7.05 -15.99 -13.30
C ASP A 186 -8.04 -14.82 -13.19
N ASP A 187 -9.30 -15.08 -13.49
CA ASP A 187 -10.35 -14.04 -13.51
C ASP A 187 -10.57 -13.38 -12.14
N ARG A 188 -10.27 -14.07 -11.04
CA ARG A 188 -10.40 -13.50 -9.69
C ARG A 188 -9.32 -12.46 -9.45
N LEU A 189 -8.07 -12.81 -9.73
CA LEU A 189 -6.93 -11.91 -9.62
C LEU A 189 -7.06 -10.74 -10.60
N LYS A 190 -7.56 -10.99 -11.82
CA LYS A 190 -7.86 -9.94 -12.80
C LYS A 190 -8.87 -8.93 -12.26
N LYS A 191 -10.02 -9.38 -11.76
CA LYS A 191 -11.04 -8.51 -11.14
C LYS A 191 -10.50 -7.73 -9.95
N MET A 192 -9.60 -8.34 -9.18
CA MET A 192 -8.95 -7.67 -8.05
C MET A 192 -8.04 -6.54 -8.55
N ILE A 193 -7.21 -6.80 -9.55
CA ILE A 193 -6.36 -5.78 -10.17
C ILE A 193 -7.23 -4.65 -10.73
N GLU A 194 -8.29 -4.96 -11.48
CA GLU A 194 -9.24 -3.97 -12.02
C GLU A 194 -9.93 -3.13 -10.92
N ALA A 195 -10.21 -3.71 -9.75
CA ALA A 195 -10.79 -2.98 -8.63
C ALA A 195 -9.82 -1.93 -8.03
N TYR A 196 -8.52 -2.19 -8.10
CA TYR A 196 -7.47 -1.26 -7.66
C TYR A 196 -6.95 -0.36 -8.81
N TRP A 197 -7.26 -0.72 -10.05
CA TRP A 197 -6.88 -0.05 -11.29
C TRP A 197 -8.08 0.03 -12.24
N PRO A 198 -9.06 0.93 -12.01
CA PRO A 198 -10.08 1.17 -13.00
C PRO A 198 -9.38 1.72 -14.25
N GLU A 199 -9.50 1.02 -15.38
CA GLU A 199 -8.98 1.53 -16.66
C GLU A 199 -9.61 2.90 -16.95
N GLU A 200 -8.78 3.94 -17.06
CA GLU A 200 -9.06 5.16 -17.84
C GLU A 200 -8.07 5.24 -19.00
#